data_AF-A0A0M4EWS9-F1
#
_entry.id   AF-A0A0M4EWS9-F1
#
_cell.length_a   1.000
_cell.length_b   1.000
_cell.length_c   1.000
_cell.angle_alpha   90.00
_cell.angle_beta   90.00
_cell.angle_gamma   90.00
#
_symmetry.space_group_name_H-M   'P 1'
#
loop_
_entity.id
_entity.type
_entity.pdbx_description
1 polymer ?
#
loop_
_entity_poly.entity_id
_entity_poly.type
_entity_poly.pdbx_seq_one_letter_code
_entity_poly.pdbx_strand_id
1 'polypeptide(L)'
;MIEWGNNWARAINFRKHNNEAFAGFFSQIGRLYNVHHIWCYKSLQDRKETREAAWRSPGWDECVAYTVPLIREMHCRVLAPTEFSPSQ
;
A
#
# COMPACT_ATOMS: atom_id res chain seq x y z
N MET A 1 -9.32 -10.57 8.33
CA MET A 1 -8.47 -10.56 7.11
C MET A 1 -9.32 -10.52 5.85
N ILE A 2 -10.32 -11.41 5.68
CA ILE A 2 -11.15 -11.48 4.46
C ILE A 2 -11.83 -10.12 4.16
N GLU A 3 -12.46 -9.50 5.15
CA GLU A 3 -13.13 -8.21 4.98
C GLU A 3 -12.18 -7.07 4.60
N TRP A 4 -11.08 -6.93 5.35
CA TRP A 4 -10.04 -5.94 5.02
C TRP A 4 -9.47 -6.17 3.62
N GLY A 5 -9.17 -7.43 3.27
CA GLY A 5 -8.62 -7.81 1.97
C GLY A 5 -9.57 -7.47 0.82
N ASN A 6 -10.87 -7.72 0.98
CA ASN A 6 -11.89 -7.38 -0.01
C ASN A 6 -12.02 -5.86 -0.23
N ASN A 7 -11.97 -5.08 0.85
CA ASN A 7 -11.97 -3.62 0.77
C ASN A 7 -10.70 -3.10 0.08
N TRP A 8 -9.54 -3.61 0.49
CA TRP A 8 -8.25 -3.21 -0.05
C TRP A 8 -8.06 -3.61 -1.53
N ALA A 9 -8.56 -4.78 -1.94
CA ALA A 9 -8.52 -5.24 -3.33
C ALA A 9 -9.35 -4.35 -4.27
N ARG A 10 -10.37 -3.66 -3.77
CA ARG A 10 -11.07 -2.61 -4.53
C ARG A 10 -10.23 -1.33 -4.57
N ALA A 11 -9.70 -0.94 -3.41
CA ALA A 11 -8.88 0.25 -3.21
C ALA A 11 -7.68 0.35 -4.16
N ILE A 12 -7.00 -0.79 -4.38
CA ILE A 12 -5.77 -0.82 -5.17
C ILE A 12 -6.01 -0.33 -6.60
N ASN A 13 -7.22 -0.49 -7.15
CA ASN A 13 -7.54 -0.03 -8.50
C ASN A 13 -7.53 1.50 -8.61
N PHE A 14 -7.85 2.22 -7.53
CA PHE A 14 -7.73 3.68 -7.50
C PHE A 14 -6.27 4.12 -7.49
N ARG A 15 -5.37 3.31 -6.92
CA ARG A 15 -3.93 3.60 -6.84
C ARG A 15 -3.12 3.12 -8.03
N LYS A 16 -3.56 2.10 -8.76
CA LYS A 16 -2.86 1.58 -9.95
C LYS A 16 -2.49 2.66 -10.98
N HIS A 17 -3.30 3.70 -11.11
CA HIS A 17 -3.04 4.83 -12.03
C HIS A 17 -1.72 5.55 -11.76
N ASN A 18 -1.22 5.50 -10.53
CA ASN A 18 0.02 6.17 -10.12
C ASN A 18 1.28 5.32 -10.40
N ASN A 19 1.13 4.08 -10.88
CA ASN A 19 2.22 3.16 -11.22
C ASN A 19 3.29 2.96 -10.12
N GLU A 20 2.88 3.00 -8.85
CA GLU A 20 3.76 2.91 -7.68
C GLU A 20 3.65 1.55 -6.95
N ALA A 21 2.69 0.70 -7.34
CA ALA A 21 2.47 -0.61 -6.73
C ALA A 21 3.55 -1.62 -7.15
N PHE A 22 4.30 -2.16 -6.17
CA PHE A 22 5.28 -3.21 -6.41
C PHE A 22 4.73 -4.59 -6.02
N ALA A 23 4.22 -4.72 -4.78
CA ALA A 23 3.71 -6.00 -4.31
C ALA A 23 2.70 -5.87 -3.16
N GLY A 24 1.84 -6.87 -3.03
CA GLY A 24 0.91 -7.05 -1.92
C GLY A 24 0.88 -8.50 -1.46
N PHE A 25 1.07 -8.75 -0.17
CA PHE A 25 1.20 -10.09 0.41
C PHE A 25 0.37 -10.24 1.69
N PHE A 26 -0.08 -11.46 1.93
CA PHE A 26 -0.71 -11.88 3.17
C PHE A 26 0.16 -12.93 3.87
N SER A 27 0.37 -12.79 5.17
CA SER A 27 1.13 -13.77 5.94
C SER A 27 0.35 -15.07 6.09
N GLN A 28 0.91 -16.17 5.54
CA GLN A 28 0.40 -17.54 5.72
C GLN A 28 1.09 -18.29 6.87
N ILE A 29 2.33 -17.92 7.19
CA ILE A 29 3.15 -18.51 8.26
C ILE A 29 3.80 -17.38 9.06
N GLY A 30 3.98 -17.57 10.38
CA GLY A 30 4.53 -16.57 11.29
C GLY A 30 3.45 -15.69 11.92
N ARG A 31 3.62 -14.36 11.88
CA ARG A 31 2.64 -13.43 12.43
C ARG A 31 1.42 -13.33 11.51
N LEU A 32 0.37 -14.09 11.82
CA LEU A 32 -0.86 -14.12 11.03
C LEU A 32 -1.63 -12.80 11.10
N TYR A 33 -2.62 -12.64 10.21
CA TYR A 33 -3.43 -11.43 10.12
C TYR A 33 -2.65 -10.16 9.75
N ASN A 34 -1.48 -10.33 9.12
CA ASN A 34 -0.66 -9.24 8.60
C ASN A 34 -0.76 -9.13 7.08
N VAL A 35 -0.80 -7.89 6.62
CA VAL A 35 -0.71 -7.52 5.21
C VAL A 35 0.55 -6.71 5.00
N HIS A 36 1.30 -7.07 3.96
CA HIS A 36 2.48 -6.34 3.53
C HIS A 36 2.20 -5.75 2.16
N HIS A 37 2.35 -4.44 2.01
CA HIS A 37 2.27 -3.79 0.70
C HIS A 37 3.51 -2.94 0.48
N ILE A 38 4.13 -3.13 -0.68
CA ILE A 38 5.39 -2.49 -1.06
C ILE A 38 5.09 -1.56 -2.23
N TRP A 39 5.62 -0.35 -2.13
CA TRP A 39 5.45 0.70 -3.11
C TRP A 39 6.82 1.23 -3.52
N CYS A 40 7.04 1.42 -4.82
CA CYS A 40 8.27 1.98 -5.36
C CYS A 40 8.03 3.41 -5.82
N TYR A 41 8.96 4.29 -5.46
CA TYR A 41 8.93 5.72 -5.79
C TYR A 41 10.30 6.16 -6.26
N LYS A 42 10.36 7.13 -7.18
CA LYS A 42 11.64 7.67 -7.67
C LYS A 42 12.36 8.51 -6.61
N SER A 43 11.59 9.19 -5.77
CA SER A 43 12.12 10.00 -4.66
C SER A 43 11.09 10.14 -3.54
N LEU A 44 11.51 10.69 -2.38
CA LEU A 44 10.60 11.01 -1.29
C LEU A 44 9.63 12.14 -1.63
N GLN A 45 10.01 13.04 -2.53
CA GLN A 45 9.14 14.10 -3.05
C GLN A 45 8.05 13.49 -3.95
N ASP A 46 8.45 12.61 -4.85
CA ASP A 46 7.55 11.85 -5.73
C ASP A 46 6.53 11.05 -4.88
N ARG A 47 7.01 10.37 -3.83
CA ARG A 47 6.15 9.69 -2.84
C ARG A 47 5.11 10.63 -2.21
N LYS A 48 5.50 11.86 -1.85
CA LYS A 48 4.58 12.84 -1.24
C LYS A 48 3.49 13.21 -2.23
N GLU A 49 3.88 13.62 -3.44
CA GLU A 49 2.97 14.06 -4.50
C GLU A 49 2.01 12.96 -4.93
N THR A 50 2.51 11.73 -5.13
CA THR A 50 1.67 10.57 -5.46
C THR A 50 0.65 10.26 -4.38
N ARG A 51 1.04 10.35 -3.10
CA ARG A 51 0.12 10.09 -1.98
C ARG A 51 -0.94 11.18 -1.87
N GLU A 52 -0.58 12.44 -2.07
CA GLU A 52 -1.53 13.56 -2.11
C GLU A 52 -2.49 13.43 -3.30
N ALA A 53 -1.99 13.02 -4.46
CA ALA A 53 -2.83 12.73 -5.63
C ALA A 53 -3.81 11.58 -5.37
N ALA A 54 -3.37 10.51 -4.70
CA ALA A 54 -4.26 9.41 -4.32
C ALA A 54 -5.39 9.86 -3.39
N TRP A 55 -5.13 10.78 -2.45
CA TRP A 55 -6.17 11.37 -1.59
C TRP A 55 -7.19 12.22 -2.34
N ARG A 56 -6.84 12.76 -3.51
CA ARG A 56 -7.78 13.49 -4.37
C ARG A 56 -8.61 12.56 -5.26
N SER A 57 -8.29 11.27 -5.31
CA SER A 57 -9.01 10.30 -6.13
C SER A 57 -10.32 9.87 -5.44
N PRO A 58 -11.49 10.02 -6.10
CA PRO A 58 -12.76 9.61 -5.52
C PRO A 58 -12.76 8.12 -5.14
N GLY A 59 -13.21 7.80 -3.92
CA GLY A 59 -13.35 6.43 -3.42
C GLY A 59 -12.12 5.89 -2.69
N TRP A 60 -10.97 6.57 -2.75
CA TRP A 60 -9.82 6.22 -1.92
C TRP A 60 -10.08 6.52 -0.44
N ASP A 61 -10.65 7.68 -0.16
CA ASP A 61 -11.06 8.14 1.16
C ASP A 61 -12.07 7.19 1.85
N GLU A 62 -13.09 6.77 1.11
CA GLU A 62 -14.08 5.79 1.57
C GLU A 62 -13.41 4.45 1.92
N CYS A 63 -12.48 3.99 1.08
CA CYS A 63 -11.75 2.77 1.38
C CYS A 63 -10.90 2.88 2.66
N VAL A 64 -10.22 4.01 2.86
CA VAL A 64 -9.46 4.24 4.10
C VAL A 64 -10.42 4.22 5.30
N ALA A 65 -11.59 4.85 5.21
CA ALA A 65 -12.58 4.88 6.27
C ALA A 65 -13.05 3.48 6.69
N TYR A 66 -13.27 2.57 5.73
CA TYR A 66 -13.67 1.18 6.03
C TYR A 66 -12.53 0.27 6.49
N THR A 67 -11.30 0.53 6.04
CA THR A 67 -10.17 -0.36 6.32
C THR A 67 -9.46 -0.01 7.64
N VAL A 68 -9.38 1.26 8.02
CA VAL A 68 -8.69 1.70 9.24
C VAL A 68 -9.23 1.06 10.53
N PRO A 69 -10.55 0.95 10.75
CA PRO A 69 -11.10 0.31 11.97
C PRO A 69 -10.74 -1.17 12.12
N LEU A 70 -10.38 -1.83 11.01
CA LEU A 70 -10.02 -3.25 10.98
C LEU A 70 -8.52 -3.47 11.26
N ILE A 71 -7.73 -2.39 11.42
CA ILE A 71 -6.28 -2.44 11.65
C ILE A 71 -5.99 -2.26 13.15
N ARG A 72 -5.29 -3.23 13.75
CA ARG A 72 -4.84 -3.13 15.15
C ARG A 72 -3.57 -2.29 15.29
N GLU A 73 -2.66 -2.42 14.34
CA GLU A 73 -1.38 -1.71 14.31
C GLU A 73 -0.90 -1.57 12.86
N MET A 74 -0.15 -0.53 12.57
CA MET A 74 0.43 -0.27 11.25
C MET A 74 1.85 0.24 11.41
N HIS A 75 2.77 -0.35 10.65
CA HIS A 75 4.16 0.07 10.60
C HIS A 75 4.55 0.41 9.16
N CYS A 76 5.41 1.40 8.98
CA CYS A 76 6.02 1.71 7.69
C CYS A 76 7.52 1.89 7.84
N ARG A 77 8.27 1.55 6.78
CA ARG A 77 9.72 1.74 6.69
C ARG A 77 10.04 2.20 5.28
N VAL A 78 11.08 3.01 5.16
CA VAL A 78 11.66 3.39 3.86
C VAL A 78 12.89 2.51 3.65
N LEU A 79 12.97 1.88 2.49
CA LEU A 79 14.07 1.00 2.09
C LEU A 79 14.75 1.61 0.88
N ALA A 80 16.08 1.50 0.82
CA ALA A 80 16.85 1.79 -0.39
C ALA A 80 17.25 0.46 -1.04
N PRO A 81 17.01 0.26 -2.35
CA PRO A 81 17.44 -0.94 -3.04
C PRO A 81 18.97 -1.01 -3.09
N THR A 82 19.51 -2.21 -2.90
CA THR A 82 20.95 -2.46 -3.13
C THR A 82 21.26 -2.50 -4.63
N GLU A 83 22.55 -2.42 -5.00
CA GLU A 83 23.00 -2.36 -6.40
C GLU A 83 22.55 -3.54 -7.26
N PHE A 84 22.40 -4.73 -6.67
CA PHE A 84 21.97 -5.94 -7.37
C PHE A 84 20.45 -6.17 -7.29
N SER A 85 19.68 -5.24 -6.69
CA SER A 85 18.24 -5.38 -6.62
C SER A 85 17.65 -5.25 -8.03
N PRO A 86 16.78 -6.17 -8.49
CA PRO A 86 16.10 -6.06 -9.78
C PRO A 86 15.07 -4.91 -9.81
N SER A 87 14.86 -4.24 -8.67
CA SER A 87 13.97 -3.09 -8.51
C SER A 87 14.68 -1.74 -8.61
N GLN A 88 15.91 -1.68 -9.16
CA GLN A 88 16.55 -0.41 -9.52
C GLN A 88 15.77 0.29 -10.64
#